data_AF-A0A5B8BY75-F1
#
_entry.id   AF-A0A5B8BY75-F1
#
_cell.length_a   1.000
_cell.length_b   1.000
_cell.length_c   1.000
_cell.angle_alpha   90.00
_cell.angle_beta   90.00
_cell.angle_gamma   90.00
#
_symmetry.space_group_name_H-M   'P 1'
#
loop_
_entity.id
_entity.type
_entity.pdbx_description
1 polymer ?
#
loop_
_entity_poly.entity_id
_entity_poly.type
_entity_poly.pdbx_seq_one_letter_code
_entity_poly.pdbx_strand_id
1 'polypeptide(L)'
;MRYLLLCLLIALPAAAQDRPPPKPGDPDDFVRYIFETNACVMTEDQLLKAYQESGYGIMGANNAVIAVSEREDIEVLSRNPFRYRYYGSDYCGF
;
A
#
# COMPACT_ATOMS: atom_id res chain seq x y z
N MET A 1 -36.18 26.07 -21.68
CA MET A 1 -35.15 26.15 -20.62
C MET A 1 -34.41 24.82 -20.60
N ARG A 2 -33.08 24.88 -20.76
CA ARG A 2 -32.16 23.76 -21.01
C ARG A 2 -31.95 22.98 -19.71
N TYR A 3 -32.20 21.67 -19.72
CA TYR A 3 -31.94 20.77 -18.59
C TYR A 3 -30.46 20.84 -18.20
N LEU A 4 -30.19 21.22 -16.95
CA LEU A 4 -28.84 21.30 -16.40
C LEU A 4 -28.35 19.87 -16.12
N LEU A 5 -27.35 19.43 -16.88
CA LEU A 5 -26.62 18.18 -16.63
C LEU A 5 -25.90 18.30 -15.28
N LEU A 6 -26.20 17.40 -14.35
CA LEU A 6 -25.52 17.27 -13.06
C LEU A 6 -24.14 16.62 -13.30
N CYS A 7 -23.07 17.40 -13.24
CA CYS A 7 -21.70 16.88 -13.30
C CYS A 7 -21.37 16.16 -11.99
N LEU A 8 -21.48 14.83 -11.97
CA LEU A 8 -20.96 13.99 -10.90
C LEU A 8 -19.43 14.03 -10.96
N LEU A 9 -18.79 14.90 -10.16
CA LEU A 9 -17.34 14.90 -9.96
C LEU A 9 -16.98 13.66 -9.15
N ILE A 10 -16.51 12.63 -9.84
CA ILE A 10 -15.90 11.45 -9.24
C ILE A 10 -14.61 11.93 -8.58
N ALA A 11 -14.59 12.01 -7.25
CA ALA A 11 -13.38 12.25 -6.48
C ALA A 11 -12.44 11.05 -6.69
N LEU A 12 -11.46 11.20 -7.59
CA LEU A 12 -10.33 10.28 -7.68
C LEU A 12 -9.53 10.36 -6.37
N PRO A 13 -9.06 9.24 -5.81
CA PRO A 13 -8.20 9.28 -4.64
C PRO A 13 -6.87 9.94 -5.04
N ALA A 14 -6.74 11.22 -4.68
CA ALA A 14 -5.57 12.07 -4.94
C ALA A 14 -4.33 11.71 -4.08
N ALA A 15 -4.14 10.43 -3.75
CA ALA A 15 -3.11 10.00 -2.79
C ALA A 15 -1.94 9.22 -3.43
N ALA A 16 -2.12 8.66 -4.63
CA ALA A 16 -1.09 7.81 -5.25
C ALA A 16 -0.11 8.55 -6.16
N GLN A 17 -0.48 9.73 -6.70
CA GLN A 17 0.32 10.41 -7.74
C GLN A 17 1.54 11.18 -7.23
N ASP A 18 1.60 11.50 -5.94
CA ASP A 18 2.71 12.27 -5.34
C ASP A 18 3.78 11.39 -4.69
N ARG A 19 3.72 10.05 -4.84
CA ARG A 19 4.69 9.14 -4.23
C ARG A 19 5.83 8.86 -5.21
N PRO A 20 7.09 9.14 -4.86
CA PRO A 20 8.20 8.81 -5.74
C PRO A 20 8.20 7.29 -5.99
N PRO A 21 8.44 6.85 -7.24
CA PRO A 21 8.52 5.43 -7.54
C PRO A 21 9.63 4.77 -6.70
N PRO A 22 9.51 3.48 -6.41
CA PRO A 22 10.48 2.77 -5.60
C PRO A 22 11.82 2.70 -6.32
N LYS A 23 12.92 2.77 -5.57
CA LYS A 23 14.27 2.58 -6.10
C LYS A 23 14.38 1.19 -6.74
N PRO A 24 14.95 1.09 -7.96
CA PRO A 24 15.10 -0.21 -8.62
C PRO A 24 15.92 -1.18 -7.76
N GLY A 25 15.37 -2.35 -7.48
CA GLY A 25 16.05 -3.40 -6.72
C GLY A 25 16.20 -3.13 -5.23
N ASP A 26 15.42 -2.19 -4.67
CA ASP A 26 15.35 -1.91 -3.23
C ASP A 26 14.01 -2.45 -2.68
N PRO A 27 13.99 -3.65 -2.05
CA PRO A 27 12.77 -4.23 -1.54
C PRO A 27 12.16 -3.41 -0.40
N ASP A 28 12.97 -2.76 0.44
CA ASP A 28 12.48 -1.98 1.57
C ASP A 28 11.80 -0.69 1.09
N ASP A 29 12.39 -0.04 0.09
CA ASP A 29 11.76 1.12 -0.57
C ASP A 29 10.49 0.72 -1.35
N PHE A 30 10.45 -0.51 -1.89
CA PHE A 30 9.25 -1.06 -2.49
C PHE A 30 8.13 -1.28 -1.47
N VAL A 31 8.43 -1.84 -0.28
CA VAL A 31 7.46 -1.97 0.83
C VAL A 31 6.85 -0.62 1.16
N ARG A 32 7.71 0.37 1.43
CA ARG A 32 7.29 1.75 1.73
C ARG A 32 6.35 2.28 0.64
N TYR A 33 6.77 2.17 -0.63
CA TYR A 33 6.01 2.67 -1.78
C TYR A 33 4.62 2.05 -1.90
N ILE A 34 4.49 0.72 -1.80
CA ILE A 34 3.19 0.06 -1.96
C ILE A 34 2.22 0.42 -0.83
N PHE A 35 2.71 0.61 0.40
CA PHE A 35 1.86 1.07 1.49
C PHE A 35 1.45 2.54 1.31
N GLU A 36 2.39 3.43 0.97
CA GLU A 36 2.11 4.85 0.75
C GLU A 36 1.08 5.09 -0.36
N THR A 37 1.05 4.23 -1.37
CA THR A 37 0.07 4.29 -2.47
C THR A 37 -1.25 3.59 -2.15
N ASN A 38 -1.33 2.83 -1.06
CA ASN A 38 -2.54 2.16 -0.56
C ASN A 38 -3.03 2.74 0.77
N ALA A 39 -2.97 4.07 0.93
CA ALA A 39 -3.43 4.75 2.15
C ALA A 39 -2.84 4.18 3.45
N CYS A 40 -1.59 3.69 3.37
CA CYS A 40 -0.80 3.14 4.47
C CYS A 40 -1.36 1.88 5.12
N VAL A 41 -2.41 1.29 4.54
CA VAL A 41 -3.07 0.09 5.05
C VAL A 41 -3.35 -0.88 3.89
N MET A 42 -2.93 -2.13 4.03
CA MET A 42 -3.15 -3.15 3.01
C MET A 42 -3.73 -4.43 3.61
N THR A 43 -4.55 -5.13 2.84
CA THR A 43 -4.89 -6.53 3.13
C THR A 43 -3.76 -7.46 2.69
N GLU A 44 -3.75 -8.68 3.21
CA GLU A 44 -2.83 -9.74 2.76
C GLU A 44 -2.90 -9.96 1.24
N ASP A 45 -4.12 -10.08 0.70
CA ASP A 45 -4.33 -10.26 -0.74
C ASP A 45 -3.77 -9.12 -1.59
N GLN A 46 -3.97 -7.87 -1.15
CA GLN A 46 -3.44 -6.69 -1.86
C GLN A 46 -1.91 -6.70 -1.88
N LEU A 47 -1.29 -7.10 -0.77
CA LEU A 47 0.15 -7.10 -0.65
C LEU A 47 0.77 -8.25 -1.45
N LEU A 48 0.24 -9.48 -1.35
CA LEU A 48 0.64 -10.62 -2.18
C LEU A 48 0.58 -10.27 -3.67
N LYS A 49 -0.52 -9.62 -4.09
CA LYS A 49 -0.71 -9.18 -5.47
C LYS A 49 0.37 -8.16 -5.89
N ALA A 50 0.62 -7.13 -5.08
CA ALA A 50 1.62 -6.10 -5.40
C ALA A 50 3.03 -6.69 -5.58
N TYR A 51 3.40 -7.67 -4.75
CA TYR A 51 4.67 -8.37 -4.86
C TYR A 51 4.79 -9.30 -6.07
N GLN A 52 3.69 -9.96 -6.43
CA GLN A 52 3.64 -10.79 -7.62
C GLN A 52 3.76 -9.95 -8.90
N GLU A 53 3.08 -8.80 -8.96
CA GLU A 53 3.09 -7.90 -10.11
C GLU A 53 4.42 -7.15 -10.30
N SER A 54 5.19 -6.93 -9.22
CA SER A 54 6.49 -6.26 -9.26
C SER A 54 7.67 -7.18 -9.59
N GLY A 55 7.46 -8.50 -9.63
CA GLY A 55 8.53 -9.47 -9.88
C GLY A 55 9.41 -9.78 -8.66
N TYR A 56 9.15 -9.19 -7.50
CA TYR A 56 9.78 -9.55 -6.21
C TYR A 56 9.24 -10.88 -5.66
N GLY A 57 8.06 -11.31 -6.11
CA GLY A 57 7.48 -12.62 -5.84
C GLY A 57 7.05 -12.84 -4.37
N ILE A 58 6.66 -14.07 -4.06
CA ILE A 58 6.14 -14.45 -2.74
C ILE A 58 7.18 -14.26 -1.63
N MET A 59 8.47 -14.42 -1.93
CA MET A 59 9.53 -14.18 -0.93
C MET A 59 9.59 -12.70 -0.49
N GLY A 60 9.41 -11.76 -1.42
CA GLY A 60 9.29 -10.34 -1.09
C GLY A 60 8.04 -10.05 -0.26
N ALA A 61 6.91 -10.69 -0.59
CA ALA A 61 5.67 -10.52 0.15
C ALA A 61 5.79 -11.01 1.60
N ASN A 62 6.46 -12.15 1.81
CA ASN A 62 6.72 -12.72 3.13
C ASN A 62 7.62 -11.81 3.99
N ASN A 63 8.50 -11.01 3.36
CA ASN A 63 9.28 -9.98 4.07
C ASN A 63 8.42 -8.79 4.51
N ALA A 64 7.29 -8.54 3.85
CA ALA A 64 6.48 -7.32 4.01
C ALA A 64 5.14 -7.53 4.76
N VAL A 65 4.69 -8.77 4.90
CA VAL A 65 3.47 -9.22 5.63
C VAL A 65 3.83 -10.50 6.38
N ILE A 66 4.06 -10.55 7.71
CA ILE A 66 3.28 -10.27 8.95
C ILE A 66 2.18 -11.29 9.38
N ALA A 67 2.47 -12.58 9.33
CA ALA A 67 2.11 -13.45 10.47
C ALA A 67 3.29 -13.59 11.46
N VAL A 68 4.51 -13.24 11.02
CA VAL A 68 5.81 -13.56 11.65
C VAL A 68 6.90 -12.49 11.38
N SER A 69 6.55 -11.33 10.81
CA SER A 69 7.55 -10.34 10.40
C SER A 69 8.21 -9.67 11.61
N GLU A 70 9.55 -9.65 11.64
CA GLU A 70 10.36 -8.91 12.63
C GLU A 70 10.50 -7.42 12.25
N ARG A 71 9.83 -6.97 11.19
CA ARG A 71 9.93 -5.58 10.75
C ARG A 71 9.27 -4.62 11.73
N GLU A 72 10.08 -3.72 12.27
CA GLU A 72 9.66 -2.69 13.20
C GLU A 72 8.83 -1.57 12.56
N ASP A 73 8.58 -1.57 11.24
CA ASP A 73 7.84 -0.52 10.53
C ASP A 73 6.44 -0.96 10.06
N ILE A 74 6.01 -2.18 10.39
CA ILE A 74 4.72 -2.73 9.96
C ILE A 74 3.95 -3.40 11.12
N GLU A 75 2.69 -3.02 11.29
CA GLU A 75 1.80 -3.47 12.36
C GLU A 75 0.63 -4.31 11.82
N VAL A 76 0.24 -5.37 12.55
CA VAL A 76 -0.99 -6.12 12.29
C VAL A 76 -2.19 -5.43 12.93
N LEU A 77 -3.11 -4.93 12.11
CA LEU A 77 -4.37 -4.32 12.57
C LEU A 77 -5.47 -5.35 12.83
N SER A 78 -5.51 -6.44 12.06
CA SER A 78 -6.49 -7.52 12.17
C SER A 78 -5.87 -8.82 11.67
N ARG A 79 -6.31 -9.96 12.22
CA ARG A 79 -5.87 -11.31 11.81
C ARG A 79 -6.93 -12.11 11.04
N ASN A 80 -8.18 -11.64 11.00
CA ASN A 80 -9.25 -12.31 10.26
C ASN A 80 -10.29 -11.32 9.70
N PRO A 81 -10.16 -10.87 8.44
CA PRO A 81 -9.03 -11.10 7.55
C PRO A 81 -7.78 -10.32 8.02
N PHE A 82 -6.62 -10.74 7.52
CA PHE A 82 -5.37 -10.06 7.80
C PHE A 82 -5.32 -8.64 7.19
N ARG A 83 -4.95 -7.66 8.03
CA ARG A 83 -4.77 -6.27 7.64
C ARG A 83 -3.52 -5.70 8.30
N TYR A 84 -2.78 -4.91 7.53
CA TYR A 84 -1.46 -4.42 7.90
C TYR A 84 -1.39 -2.91 7.75
N ARG A 85 -0.65 -2.26 8.62
CA ARG A 85 -0.35 -0.83 8.59
C ARG A 85 1.14 -0.61 8.53
N TYR A 86 1.60 0.24 7.63
CA TYR A 86 2.97 0.77 7.64
C TYR A 86 3.04 2.04 8.50
N TYR A 87 4.12 2.24 9.26
CA TYR A 87 4.33 3.47 10.04
C TYR A 87 5.77 4.01 9.95
N GLY A 88 6.61 3.46 9.07
CA GLY A 88 8.00 3.86 8.88
C GLY A 88 8.25 5.03 7.92
N SER A 89 7.22 5.74 7.45
CA SER A 89 7.38 6.91 6.57
C SER A 89 6.56 8.11 7.02
N ASP A 90 7.02 9.30 6.62
CA ASP A 90 6.36 10.60 6.89
C ASP A 90 4.92 10.68 6.38
N TYR A 91 4.53 9.79 5.45
CA TYR A 91 3.17 9.71 4.92
C TYR A 91 2.27 8.73 5.68
N CYS A 92 2.87 7.70 6.28
CA CYS A 92 2.16 6.63 6.94
C CYS A 92 2.21 6.71 8.47
N GLY A 93 3.11 7.52 9.01
CA GLY A 93 3.26 7.80 10.43
C GLY A 93 2.69 9.16 10.83
N PHE A 94 1.83 9.12 11.84
CA PHE A 94 1.69 10.16 12.88
C PHE A 94 2.40 9.64 14.12
#